data_AF-A0A6L8EVW1-F1
#
_entry.id   AF-A0A6L8EVW1-F1
#
_cell.length_a   1.000
_cell.length_b   1.000
_cell.length_c   1.000
_cell.angle_alpha   90.00
_cell.angle_beta   90.00
_cell.angle_gamma   90.00
#
_symmetry.space_group_name_H-M   'P 1'
#
loop_
_entity.id
_entity.type
_entity.pdbx_description
1 polymer ?
#
loop_
_entity_poly.entity_id
_entity_poly.type
_entity_poly.pdbx_seq_one_letter_code
_entity_poly.pdbx_strand_id
1 'polypeptide(L)'
;MNLRNPLLLCAEALKNVFDIKIFKNMKQDDIDFAILMFHRRRIYEHIGGQVDKKYIQHSGDTSVRPKQRIRETHETASRIATISLKMGKNIYEGFHNILPPEQMPLCFHSMTSLFQYAFIKGSKLSIKEQEALANKLLTELENQETRLQSNDKD
;
A
#
# COMPACT_ATOMS: atom_id res chain seq x y z
N MET A 1 -3.11 27.72 -8.60
CA MET A 1 -2.98 26.59 -7.66
C MET A 1 -1.76 26.84 -6.77
N ASN A 2 -1.90 26.78 -5.45
CA ASN A 2 -0.82 27.08 -4.50
C ASN A 2 0.09 25.84 -4.37
N LEU A 3 1.13 25.75 -5.22
CA LEU A 3 2.06 24.61 -5.37
C LEU A 3 3.01 24.43 -4.17
N ARG A 4 2.50 24.39 -2.93
CA ARG A 4 3.30 24.18 -1.70
C ARG A 4 2.96 22.90 -0.94
N ASN A 5 2.10 22.06 -1.49
CA ASN A 5 1.71 20.79 -0.88
C ASN A 5 2.45 19.63 -1.56
N PRO A 6 3.42 18.98 -0.88
CA PRO A 6 4.24 17.94 -1.49
C PRO A 6 3.42 16.72 -1.92
N LEU A 7 2.33 16.39 -1.21
CA LEU A 7 1.49 15.25 -1.56
C LEU A 7 0.70 15.53 -2.85
N LEU A 8 0.12 16.72 -2.99
CA LEU A 8 -0.61 17.10 -4.21
C LEU A 8 0.31 17.18 -5.43
N LEU A 9 1.53 17.71 -5.26
CA LEU A 9 2.53 17.73 -6.33
C LEU A 9 2.87 16.31 -6.80
N CYS A 10 3.09 15.39 -5.86
CA CYS A 10 3.35 13.98 -6.18
C CYS A 10 2.15 13.33 -6.87
N ALA A 11 0.94 13.58 -6.37
CA ALA A 11 -0.31 13.09 -6.95
C ALA A 11 -0.48 13.53 -8.41
N GLU A 12 -0.23 14.81 -8.67
CA GLU A 12 -0.34 15.40 -9.99
C GLU A 12 0.73 14.87 -10.94
N ALA A 13 1.98 14.75 -10.48
CA ALA A 13 3.05 14.17 -11.28
C ALA A 13 2.76 12.71 -11.67
N LEU A 14 2.34 11.88 -10.71
CA LEU A 14 1.99 10.48 -10.97
C LEU A 14 0.81 10.35 -11.94
N LYS A 15 -0.21 11.21 -11.79
CA LYS A 15 -1.34 11.24 -12.72
C LYS A 15 -0.91 11.68 -14.12
N ASN A 16 -0.15 12.76 -14.24
CA ASN A 16 0.16 13.35 -15.54
C ASN A 16 1.17 12.51 -16.34
N VAL A 17 2.09 11.81 -15.65
CA VAL A 17 3.13 11.01 -16.31
C VAL A 17 2.68 9.56 -16.53
N PHE A 18 1.92 8.98 -15.58
CA PHE A 18 1.62 7.55 -15.56
C PHE A 18 0.10 7.24 -15.54
N ASP A 19 -0.78 8.24 -15.54
CA ASP A 19 -2.24 8.11 -15.28
C ASP A 19 -2.58 7.40 -13.95
N ILE A 20 -1.65 7.41 -13.00
CA ILE A 20 -1.86 6.81 -11.67
C ILE A 20 -2.60 7.80 -10.77
N LYS A 21 -3.86 7.48 -10.47
CA LYS A 21 -4.75 8.29 -9.61
C LYS A 21 -4.62 7.88 -8.15
N ILE A 22 -3.67 8.47 -7.42
CA ILE A 22 -3.39 8.10 -6.01
C ILE A 22 -4.60 8.25 -5.06
N PHE A 23 -5.52 9.18 -5.37
CA PHE A 23 -6.71 9.46 -4.56
C PHE A 23 -7.98 8.76 -5.07
N LYS A 24 -7.84 7.79 -5.98
CA LYS A 24 -8.96 7.02 -6.52
C LYS A 24 -9.81 6.45 -5.38
N ASN A 25 -11.12 6.68 -5.44
CA ASN A 25 -12.13 6.20 -4.47
C ASN A 25 -11.89 6.65 -3.02
N MET A 26 -11.15 7.73 -2.79
CA MET A 26 -10.97 8.31 -1.46
C MET A 26 -11.96 9.45 -1.22
N LYS A 27 -12.43 9.58 0.03
CA LYS A 27 -13.26 10.73 0.44
C LYS A 27 -12.39 11.98 0.54
N GLN A 28 -12.97 13.15 0.25
CA GLN A 28 -12.24 14.41 0.34
C GLN A 28 -11.66 14.67 1.74
N ASP A 29 -12.42 14.35 2.80
CA ASP A 29 -11.95 14.47 4.19
C ASP A 29 -10.70 13.62 4.49
N ASP A 30 -10.58 12.43 3.90
CA ASP A 30 -9.37 11.59 4.04
C ASP A 30 -8.19 12.19 3.27
N ILE A 31 -8.44 12.82 2.12
CA ILE A 31 -7.41 13.50 1.33
C ILE A 31 -6.90 14.73 2.08
N ASP A 32 -7.79 15.57 2.61
CA ASP A 32 -7.46 16.77 3.37
C ASP A 32 -6.71 16.41 4.65
N PHE A 33 -7.13 15.35 5.34
CA PHE A 33 -6.42 14.82 6.50
C PHE A 33 -5.00 14.32 6.14
N ALA A 34 -4.85 13.57 5.04
CA ALA A 34 -3.54 13.11 4.59
C ALA A 34 -2.61 14.29 4.28
N ILE A 35 -3.11 15.29 3.56
CA ILE A 35 -2.41 16.55 3.27
C ILE A 35 -1.90 17.20 4.56
N LEU A 36 -2.77 17.33 5.56
CA LEU A 36 -2.40 17.90 6.86
C LEU A 36 -1.26 17.11 7.52
N MET A 37 -1.35 15.77 7.51
CA MET A 37 -0.33 14.90 8.10
C MET A 37 1.03 15.01 7.39
N PHE A 38 1.04 15.19 6.06
CA PHE A 38 2.28 15.46 5.33
C PHE A 38 2.93 16.78 5.74
N HIS A 39 2.14 17.82 6.03
CA HIS A 39 2.68 19.06 6.60
C HIS A 39 3.22 18.85 8.03
N ARG A 40 2.58 18.01 8.85
CA ARG A 40 3.04 17.70 10.21
C ARG A 40 4.32 16.88 10.27
N ARG A 41 4.57 15.99 9.28
CA ARG A 41 5.84 15.27 9.16
C ARG A 41 7.05 16.20 9.25
N ARG A 42 7.02 17.32 8.53
CA ARG A 42 8.09 18.33 8.56
C ARG A 42 8.31 18.94 9.95
N ILE A 43 7.22 19.15 10.71
CA ILE A 43 7.29 19.66 12.08
C ILE A 43 7.99 18.65 13.00
N TYR A 44 7.70 17.36 12.84
CA TYR A 44 8.37 16.30 13.60
C TYR A 44 9.85 16.16 13.24
N GLU A 45 10.17 16.13 11.94
CA GLU A 45 11.53 15.88 11.46
C GLU A 45 12.47 17.07 11.70
N HIS A 46 11.99 18.31 11.62
CA HIS A 46 12.86 19.48 11.59
C HIS A 46 12.63 20.51 12.70
N ILE A 47 11.49 20.46 13.40
CA ILE A 47 11.13 21.47 14.41
C ILE A 47 10.77 20.80 15.75
N GLY A 48 11.19 19.54 15.95
CA GLY A 48 11.02 18.82 17.22
C GLY A 48 9.56 18.70 17.68
N GLY A 49 8.62 18.70 16.74
CA GLY A 49 7.19 18.68 17.01
C GLY A 49 6.57 20.04 17.36
N GLN A 50 7.32 21.14 17.30
CA GLN A 50 6.83 22.49 17.59
C GLN A 50 6.31 23.20 16.33
N VAL A 51 5.10 23.75 16.42
CA VAL A 51 4.45 24.49 15.33
C VAL A 51 5.18 25.80 15.06
N ASP A 52 5.56 26.02 13.80
CA ASP A 52 6.10 27.29 13.32
C ASP A 52 5.08 28.06 12.46
N LYS A 53 5.41 29.31 12.16
CA LYS A 53 4.55 30.15 11.29
C LYS A 53 4.43 29.59 9.87
N LYS A 54 5.49 28.92 9.38
CA LYS A 54 5.53 28.37 8.02
C LYS A 54 4.56 27.20 7.87
N TYR A 55 4.42 26.35 8.89
CA TYR A 55 3.43 25.30 8.95
C TYR A 55 2.03 25.87 8.84
N ILE A 56 1.63 26.79 9.72
CA ILE A 56 0.26 27.35 9.73
C ILE A 56 -0.05 28.00 8.37
N GLN A 57 0.90 28.73 7.80
CA GLN A 57 0.72 29.37 6.50
C GLN A 57 0.57 28.35 5.35
N HIS A 58 1.23 27.18 5.43
CA HIS A 58 1.25 26.19 4.35
C HIS A 58 0.13 25.16 4.48
N SER A 59 -0.19 24.73 5.71
CA SER A 59 -1.22 23.74 5.98
C SER A 59 -2.62 24.34 6.13
N GLY A 60 -2.73 25.62 6.52
CA GLY A 60 -4.01 26.22 6.89
C GLY A 60 -4.60 25.66 8.20
N ASP A 61 -3.81 24.93 8.99
CA ASP A 61 -4.28 24.31 10.24
C ASP A 61 -4.64 25.38 11.28
N THR A 62 -5.93 25.51 11.57
CA THR A 62 -6.48 26.43 12.57
C THR A 62 -6.59 25.79 13.96
N SER A 63 -6.29 24.50 14.11
CA SER A 63 -6.45 23.77 15.38
C SER A 63 -5.26 23.94 16.32
N VAL A 64 -4.20 24.61 15.88
CA VAL A 64 -2.95 24.78 16.63
C VAL A 64 -2.47 26.23 16.63
N ARG A 65 -1.65 26.58 17.62
CA ARG A 65 -1.04 27.92 17.75
C ARG A 65 0.47 27.87 17.49
N PRO A 66 1.10 28.97 17.03
CA PRO A 66 2.56 29.05 16.96
C PRO A 66 3.21 28.66 18.29
N LYS A 67 4.33 27.94 18.22
CA LYS A 67 5.09 27.38 19.35
C LYS A 67 4.40 26.26 20.16
N GLN A 68 3.18 25.88 19.81
CA GLN A 68 2.53 24.69 20.40
C GLN A 68 3.25 23.42 19.96
N ARG A 69 3.40 22.44 20.86
CA ARG A 69 3.85 21.10 20.47
C ARG A 69 2.66 20.26 20.00
N ILE A 70 2.80 19.62 18.84
CA ILE A 70 1.82 18.65 18.33
C ILE A 70 2.23 17.26 18.80
N ARG A 71 1.25 16.47 19.25
CA ARG A 71 1.37 15.03 19.43
C ARG A 71 0.18 14.38 18.74
N GLU A 72 0.45 13.36 17.95
CA GLU A 72 -0.62 12.55 17.37
C GLU A 72 -1.22 11.63 18.43
N THR A 73 -2.52 11.39 18.33
CA THR A 73 -3.22 10.42 19.17
C THR A 73 -3.16 9.05 18.50
N HIS A 74 -3.56 8.01 19.22
CA HIS A 74 -3.68 6.68 18.64
C HIS A 74 -4.64 6.65 17.45
N GLU A 75 -5.75 7.39 17.54
CA GLU A 75 -6.76 7.51 16.50
C GLU A 75 -6.20 8.18 15.24
N THR A 76 -5.47 9.29 15.38
CA THR A 76 -4.88 9.98 14.23
C THR A 76 -3.78 9.17 13.57
N ALA A 77 -2.96 8.46 14.37
CA ALA A 77 -1.95 7.53 13.87
C ALA A 77 -2.55 6.35 13.10
N SER A 78 -3.59 5.71 13.64
CA SER A 78 -4.31 4.62 12.97
C SER A 78 -4.99 5.08 11.68
N ARG A 79 -5.59 6.28 11.71
CA ARG A 79 -6.22 6.90 10.54
C ARG A 79 -5.23 7.14 9.41
N ILE A 80 -4.07 7.75 9.70
CA ILE A 80 -3.07 8.03 8.64
C ILE A 80 -2.47 6.73 8.09
N ALA A 81 -2.29 5.69 8.92
CA ALA A 81 -1.84 4.38 8.44
C ALA A 81 -2.83 3.77 7.45
N THR A 82 -4.13 3.81 7.78
CA THR A 82 -5.20 3.33 6.89
C THR A 82 -5.25 4.09 5.57
N ILE A 83 -5.13 5.43 5.62
CA ILE A 83 -5.12 6.27 4.42
C ILE A 83 -3.87 6.01 3.57
N SER A 84 -2.72 5.84 4.20
CA SER A 84 -1.46 5.52 3.52
C SER A 84 -1.53 4.17 2.79
N LEU A 85 -2.17 3.17 3.41
CA LEU A 85 -2.40 1.87 2.77
C LEU A 85 -3.30 1.98 1.54
N LYS A 86 -4.36 2.79 1.60
CA LYS A 86 -5.25 3.06 0.44
C LYS A 86 -4.48 3.73 -0.69
N MET A 87 -3.70 4.77 -0.40
CA MET A 87 -2.87 5.44 -1.42
C MET A 87 -1.84 4.48 -2.01
N GLY A 88 -1.18 3.67 -1.18
CA GLY A 88 -0.23 2.64 -1.62
C GLY A 88 -0.89 1.60 -2.54
N LYS A 89 -2.09 1.14 -2.20
CA LYS A 89 -2.88 0.24 -3.05
C LYS A 89 -3.21 0.88 -4.41
N ASN A 90 -3.62 2.14 -4.42
CA ASN A 90 -3.90 2.85 -5.68
C ASN A 90 -2.65 3.01 -6.56
N ILE A 91 -1.48 3.25 -5.95
CA ILE A 91 -0.21 3.30 -6.67
C ILE A 91 0.14 1.92 -7.22
N TYR A 92 0.02 0.88 -6.40
CA TYR A 92 0.29 -0.51 -6.77
C TYR A 92 -0.58 -0.97 -7.95
N GLU A 93 -1.90 -0.77 -7.86
CA GLU A 93 -2.83 -1.08 -8.94
C GLU A 93 -2.53 -0.25 -10.19
N GLY A 94 -2.28 1.05 -10.03
CA GLY A 94 -1.94 1.94 -11.13
C GLY A 94 -0.66 1.51 -11.85
N PHE A 95 0.38 1.13 -11.10
CA PHE A 95 1.63 0.62 -11.64
C PHE A 95 1.41 -0.68 -12.43
N HIS A 96 0.66 -1.63 -11.87
CA HIS A 96 0.41 -2.92 -12.52
C HIS A 96 -0.51 -2.85 -13.74
N ASN A 97 -1.28 -1.77 -13.88
CA ASN A 97 -1.99 -1.50 -15.14
C ASN A 97 -1.05 -1.07 -16.26
N ILE A 98 0.11 -0.49 -15.92
CA ILE A 98 1.14 -0.07 -16.90
C ILE A 98 2.09 -1.24 -17.19
N LEU A 99 2.51 -1.92 -16.13
CA LEU A 99 3.43 -3.05 -16.17
C LEU A 99 2.76 -4.24 -15.48
N PRO A 100 2.07 -5.12 -16.25
CA PRO A 100 1.41 -6.28 -15.68
C PRO A 100 2.44 -7.14 -14.95
N PRO A 101 2.06 -7.74 -13.80
CA PRO A 101 2.98 -8.55 -13.03
C PRO A 101 3.38 -9.80 -13.82
N GLU A 102 4.68 -10.05 -13.89
CA GLU A 102 5.22 -11.31 -14.40
C GLU A 102 4.77 -12.47 -13.50
N GLN A 103 4.06 -13.43 -14.08
CA GLN A 103 3.40 -14.50 -13.32
C GLN A 103 4.41 -15.52 -12.78
N MET A 104 5.50 -15.76 -13.51
CA MET A 104 6.47 -16.80 -13.17
C MET A 104 7.18 -16.54 -11.82
N PRO A 105 7.75 -15.35 -11.54
CA PRO A 105 8.34 -15.06 -10.23
C PRO A 105 7.34 -15.14 -9.06
N LEU A 106 6.08 -14.75 -9.28
CA LEU A 106 5.03 -14.82 -8.28
C LEU A 106 4.68 -16.27 -7.95
N CYS A 107 4.54 -17.11 -8.98
CA CYS A 107 4.30 -18.54 -8.83
C CYS A 107 5.44 -19.20 -8.04
N PHE A 108 6.70 -18.89 -8.35
CA PHE A 108 7.84 -19.43 -7.59
C PHE A 108 7.82 -19.05 -6.11
N HIS A 109 7.49 -17.81 -5.77
CA HIS A 109 7.39 -17.36 -4.37
C HIS A 109 6.25 -18.07 -3.62
N SER A 110 5.06 -18.17 -4.24
CA SER A 110 3.93 -18.90 -3.68
C SER A 110 4.25 -20.39 -3.53
N MET A 111 4.88 -21.01 -4.52
CA MET A 111 5.33 -22.41 -4.45
C MET A 111 6.36 -22.61 -3.34
N THR A 112 7.38 -21.76 -3.22
CA THR A 112 8.38 -21.91 -2.13
C THR A 112 7.73 -21.83 -0.77
N SER A 113 6.76 -20.92 -0.58
CA SER A 113 6.01 -20.84 0.67
C SER A 113 5.13 -22.06 0.94
N LEU A 114 4.50 -22.64 -0.10
CA LEU A 114 3.72 -23.88 -0.01
C LEU A 114 4.59 -25.10 0.25
N PHE A 115 5.76 -25.21 -0.41
CA PHE A 115 6.73 -26.27 -0.15
C PHE A 115 7.31 -26.16 1.26
N GLN A 116 7.61 -24.96 1.73
CA GLN A 116 8.09 -24.74 3.09
C GLN A 116 7.02 -25.07 4.12
N TYR A 117 5.75 -24.71 3.89
CA TYR A 117 4.62 -25.11 4.71
C TYR A 117 4.40 -26.64 4.71
N ALA A 118 4.40 -27.27 3.52
CA ALA A 118 4.22 -28.70 3.35
C ALA A 118 5.39 -29.52 3.93
N PHE A 119 6.62 -29.01 3.89
CA PHE A 119 7.78 -29.63 4.54
C PHE A 119 7.64 -29.58 6.08
N ILE A 120 7.22 -28.44 6.63
CA ILE A 120 7.00 -28.26 8.07
C ILE A 120 5.80 -29.08 8.58
N LYS A 121 4.74 -29.21 7.80
CA LYS A 121 3.55 -30.02 8.14
C LYS A 121 3.77 -31.52 7.87
N GLY A 122 4.36 -31.86 6.73
CA GLY A 122 4.62 -33.22 6.25
C GLY A 122 5.56 -33.99 7.17
N SER A 123 6.56 -33.33 7.76
CA SER A 123 7.45 -33.93 8.76
C SER A 123 6.75 -34.44 10.02
N LYS A 124 5.46 -34.11 10.23
CA LYS A 124 4.60 -34.62 11.32
C LYS A 124 3.50 -35.58 10.86
N LEU A 125 3.39 -35.85 9.56
CA LEU A 125 2.32 -36.63 8.95
C LEU A 125 2.81 -38.03 8.54
N SER A 126 1.89 -38.99 8.56
CA SER A 126 2.12 -40.34 8.02
C SER A 126 2.36 -40.28 6.50
N ILE A 127 3.07 -41.25 5.95
CA ILE A 127 3.39 -41.34 4.52
C ILE A 127 2.13 -41.23 3.64
N LYS A 128 1.02 -41.87 4.04
CA LYS A 128 -0.27 -41.80 3.32
C LYS A 128 -0.87 -40.39 3.30
N GLU A 129 -0.64 -39.61 4.35
CA GLU A 129 -1.14 -38.24 4.47
C GLU A 129 -0.27 -37.25 3.68
N GLN A 130 1.04 -37.53 3.59
CA GLN A 130 1.96 -36.78 2.73
C GLN A 130 1.60 -36.97 1.25
N GLU A 131 1.30 -38.20 0.82
CA GLU A 131 0.85 -38.51 -0.55
C GLU A 131 -0.47 -37.82 -0.88
N ALA A 132 -1.43 -37.81 0.04
CA ALA A 132 -2.71 -37.12 -0.15
C ALA A 132 -2.53 -35.59 -0.28
N LEU A 133 -1.63 -35.00 0.50
CA LEU A 133 -1.31 -33.57 0.42
C LEU A 133 -0.61 -33.21 -0.89
N ALA A 134 0.34 -34.04 -1.34
CA ALA A 134 1.06 -33.84 -2.59
C ALA A 134 0.13 -33.89 -3.81
N ASN A 135 -0.76 -34.89 -3.87
CA ASN A 135 -1.73 -35.02 -4.97
C ASN A 135 -2.71 -33.85 -5.01
N LYS A 136 -3.13 -33.36 -3.83
CA LYS A 136 -4.00 -32.18 -3.75
C LYS A 136 -3.31 -30.92 -4.29
N LEU A 137 -2.04 -30.71 -3.92
CA LEU A 137 -1.25 -29.56 -4.39
C LEU A 137 -0.98 -29.62 -5.90
N LEU A 138 -0.66 -30.80 -6.43
CA LEU A 138 -0.52 -31.02 -7.88
C LEU A 138 -1.81 -30.68 -8.63
N THR A 139 -2.96 -31.13 -8.12
CA THR A 139 -4.26 -30.82 -8.72
C THR A 139 -4.57 -29.32 -8.67
N GLU A 140 -4.19 -28.61 -7.60
CA GLU A 140 -4.36 -27.16 -7.50
C GLU A 140 -3.46 -26.40 -8.50
N LEU A 141 -2.24 -26.89 -8.76
CA LEU A 141 -1.32 -26.31 -9.74
C LEU A 141 -1.81 -26.49 -11.18
N GLU A 142 -2.25 -27.69 -11.55
CA GLU A 142 -2.80 -27.96 -12.89
C GLU A 142 -4.04 -27.09 -13.19
N ASN A 143 -4.89 -26.88 -12.19
CA ASN A 143 -6.05 -26.00 -12.30
C ASN A 143 -5.67 -24.51 -12.43
N GLN A 144 -4.55 -24.08 -11.86
CA GLN A 144 -4.04 -22.71 -12.02
C GLN A 144 -3.44 -22.50 -13.42
N GLU A 145 -2.66 -23.46 -13.94
CA GLU A 145 -2.13 -23.40 -15.31
C GLU A 145 -3.25 -23.36 -16.36
N THR A 146 -4.30 -24.15 -16.17
CA THR A 146 -5.45 -24.18 -17.11
C THR A 146 -6.19 -22.83 -17.14
N ARG A 147 -6.29 -22.13 -16.01
CA ARG A 147 -6.89 -20.79 -15.92
C ARG A 147 -6.02 -19.68 -16.51
N LEU A 148 -4.70 -19.87 -16.52
CA LEU A 148 -3.77 -18.93 -17.15
C LEU A 148 -3.84 -19.06 -18.68
N GLN A 149 -3.93 -20.28 -19.22
CA GLN A 149 -4.03 -20.52 -20.67
C GLN A 149 -5.37 -20.09 -21.30
N SER A 150 -6.44 -19.94 -20.50
CA SER A 150 -7.73 -19.44 -20.97
C SER A 150 -7.78 -17.91 -21.08
N ASN A 151 -6.92 -17.19 -20.36
CA ASN A 151 -6.93 -15.72 -20.33
C ASN A 151 -6.05 -15.07 -21.43
N ASP A 152 -5.29 -15.86 -22.19
CA ASP A 152 -4.45 -15.42 -23.33
C ASP A 152 -5.19 -15.52 -24.69
N LYS A 153 -6.49 -15.87 -24.70
CA LYS A 153 -7.28 -16.07 -25.93
C LYS A 153 -8.37 -15.02 -26.21
N ASP A 154 -8.49 -13.99 -25.37
CA ASP A 154 -9.40 -12.85 -25.53
C ASP A 154 -8.61 -11.52 -25.55
#